data_AF-A0A831S5J5-F1
#
_entry.id   AF-A0A831S5J5-F1
#
_cell.length_a   1.000
_cell.length_b   1.000
_cell.length_c   1.000
_cell.angle_alpha   90.00
_cell.angle_beta   90.00
_cell.angle_gamma   90.00
#
_symmetry.space_group_name_H-M   'P 1'
#
loop_
_entity.id
_entity.type
_entity.pdbx_description
1 polymer ?
#
loop_
_entity_poly.entity_id
_entity_poly.type
_entity_poly.pdbx_seq_one_letter_code
_entity_poly.pdbx_strand_id
1 'polypeptide(L)'
;VFGTGGGSISNLAEGIKYLADEKVKVINMSLGLPQNSQVLSDVIQYAHNKGVILVAAVGNDGRGDKNYPAAYDEVIAVAALDSDGTRASFSNWGSWTDFSTFGRRILSTKPEGKYGMLSGSSQASPQVAGVFALMRGLYPKLASQELNKKVKKALKDVNDTTGSCNGGCKGQLGKNLKVGEIMAKFFPVTTKEKKEEVVLLVEEEPQVSEKPKVAFTEKVEEIIVFSDLSATHKNRTAILYLKDRGIVGGYEDGTFQPRKTVNRAELLKILVEGKGVKPSDFYENCFPDVTTEWFAPYICYAKKQGWISGYPDGTFRPGQEVNRVETIKMLLNSQEIDVEDAATVELSFRDVDDDAWYVPFIQKAVKLNLLEEKTRLSPGGGKTRAALSENLYRALMIKQMGWSEFQI
;
A
#
# COMPACT_ATOMS: atom_id res chain seq x y z
N VAL A 1 -4.97 0.90 14.44
CA VAL A 1 -5.41 0.06 13.30
C VAL A 1 -4.25 -0.75 12.77
N PHE A 2 -3.06 -0.18 12.61
CA PHE A 2 -1.83 -0.96 12.50
C PHE A 2 -1.22 -1.12 13.89
N GLY A 3 -0.91 -2.34 14.30
CA GLY A 3 -0.26 -2.64 15.58
C GLY A 3 1.17 -2.10 15.61
N THR A 4 1.94 -2.48 16.63
CA THR A 4 3.35 -2.09 16.79
C THR A 4 4.27 -2.57 15.65
N GLY A 5 3.83 -3.53 14.82
CA GLY A 5 4.55 -4.00 13.62
C GLY A 5 4.33 -3.16 12.34
N GLY A 6 3.56 -2.07 12.40
CA GLY A 6 3.21 -1.28 11.21
C GLY A 6 2.23 -1.97 10.28
N GLY A 7 2.09 -1.45 9.06
CA GLY A 7 1.28 -2.03 7.99
C GLY A 7 2.07 -2.11 6.69
N SER A 8 1.80 -3.11 5.85
CA SER A 8 2.44 -3.23 4.53
C SER A 8 1.85 -2.23 3.54
N ILE A 9 2.66 -1.79 2.58
CA ILE A 9 2.20 -0.91 1.48
C ILE A 9 1.05 -1.56 0.72
N SER A 10 1.06 -2.88 0.59
CA SER A 10 -0.03 -3.65 -0.02
C SER A 10 -1.35 -3.53 0.74
N ASN A 11 -1.33 -3.73 2.06
CA ASN A 11 -2.55 -3.61 2.86
C ASN A 11 -3.08 -2.18 2.85
N LEU A 12 -2.18 -1.19 2.84
CA LEU A 12 -2.55 0.20 2.67
C LEU A 12 -3.21 0.45 1.30
N ALA A 13 -2.58 -0.02 0.23
CA ALA A 13 -3.10 0.15 -1.13
C ALA A 13 -4.46 -0.52 -1.30
N GLU A 14 -4.61 -1.75 -0.82
CA GLU A 14 -5.87 -2.49 -0.83
C GLU A 14 -6.97 -1.77 -0.04
N GLY A 15 -6.63 -1.25 1.14
CA GLY A 15 -7.56 -0.46 1.95
C GLY A 15 -8.03 0.81 1.24
N ILE A 16 -7.10 1.56 0.61
CA ILE A 16 -7.43 2.75 -0.17
C ILE A 16 -8.33 2.41 -1.35
N LYS A 17 -7.98 1.35 -2.11
CA LYS A 17 -8.79 0.88 -3.24
C LYS A 17 -10.19 0.47 -2.81
N TYR A 18 -10.29 -0.36 -1.77
CA TYR A 18 -11.57 -0.82 -1.22
C TYR A 18 -12.47 0.37 -0.88
N LEU A 19 -11.94 1.35 -0.13
CA LEU A 19 -12.69 2.55 0.23
C LEU A 19 -13.10 3.37 -1.01
N ALA A 20 -12.24 3.49 -2.01
CA ALA A 20 -12.58 4.16 -3.26
C ALA A 20 -13.65 3.43 -4.07
N ASP A 21 -13.65 2.09 -4.06
CA ASP A 21 -14.66 1.25 -4.70
C ASP A 21 -16.02 1.35 -3.99
N GLU A 22 -16.01 1.45 -2.66
CA GLU A 22 -17.17 1.78 -1.82
C GLU A 22 -17.63 3.24 -1.95
N LYS A 23 -17.02 4.02 -2.84
CA LYS A 23 -17.39 5.41 -3.16
C LYS A 23 -17.42 6.33 -1.93
N VAL A 24 -16.56 6.06 -0.93
CA VAL A 24 -16.43 6.94 0.22
C VAL A 24 -16.00 8.33 -0.24
N LYS A 25 -16.33 9.34 0.56
CA LYS A 25 -16.08 10.73 0.18
C LYS A 25 -14.73 11.25 0.60
N VAL A 26 -14.22 10.74 1.73
CA VAL A 26 -12.95 11.15 2.32
C VAL A 26 -12.27 9.92 2.88
N ILE A 27 -10.96 9.79 2.63
CA ILE A 27 -10.09 8.81 3.27
C ILE A 27 -9.07 9.57 4.11
N ASN A 28 -9.01 9.25 5.41
CA ASN A 28 -8.03 9.78 6.34
C ASN A 28 -6.89 8.77 6.55
N MET A 29 -5.66 9.18 6.27
CA MET A 29 -4.45 8.38 6.38
C MET A 29 -3.52 9.00 7.42
N SER A 30 -3.80 8.73 8.70
CA SER A 30 -2.95 9.12 9.84
C SER A 30 -1.70 8.23 9.96
N LEU A 31 -0.96 8.06 8.87
CA LEU A 31 0.19 7.16 8.69
C LEU A 31 1.19 7.77 7.70
N GLY A 32 2.40 7.23 7.63
CA GLY A 32 3.41 7.67 6.67
C GLY A 32 4.55 6.68 6.50
N LEU A 33 5.23 6.77 5.36
CA LEU A 33 6.44 6.04 5.01
C LEU A 33 7.47 6.98 4.36
N PRO A 34 8.77 6.82 4.67
CA PRO A 34 9.82 7.75 4.23
C PRO A 34 10.16 7.63 2.74
N GLN A 35 9.78 6.53 2.10
CA GLN A 35 10.11 6.26 0.69
C GLN A 35 8.86 6.31 -0.18
N ASN A 36 9.04 6.82 -1.40
CA ASN A 36 8.02 6.73 -2.43
C ASN A 36 7.76 5.24 -2.77
N SER A 37 6.54 4.94 -3.19
CA SER A 37 6.19 3.61 -3.71
C SER A 37 5.23 3.78 -4.88
N GLN A 38 5.59 3.24 -6.04
CA GLN A 38 4.74 3.36 -7.22
C GLN A 38 3.34 2.82 -6.96
N VAL A 39 3.24 1.63 -6.36
CA VAL A 39 1.96 0.99 -6.01
C VAL A 39 1.08 1.91 -5.16
N LEU A 40 1.69 2.62 -4.22
CA LEU A 40 0.96 3.58 -3.40
C LEU A 40 0.60 4.85 -4.19
N SER A 41 1.47 5.33 -5.07
CA SER A 41 1.17 6.44 -5.98
C SER A 41 -0.02 6.11 -6.89
N ASP A 42 -0.03 4.93 -7.50
CA ASP A 42 -1.07 4.52 -8.45
C ASP A 42 -2.44 4.39 -7.78
N VAL A 43 -2.50 3.82 -6.57
CA VAL A 43 -3.76 3.67 -5.85
C VAL A 43 -4.28 5.00 -5.30
N ILE A 44 -3.38 5.93 -4.97
CA ILE A 44 -3.72 7.32 -4.64
C ILE A 44 -4.32 8.02 -5.86
N GLN A 45 -3.69 7.91 -7.03
CA GLN A 45 -4.23 8.43 -8.29
C GLN A 45 -5.58 7.79 -8.64
N TYR A 46 -5.72 6.47 -8.46
CA TYR A 46 -6.98 5.75 -8.67
C TYR A 46 -8.11 6.32 -7.79
N ALA A 47 -7.88 6.44 -6.48
CA ALA A 47 -8.87 6.98 -5.56
C ALA A 47 -9.19 8.45 -5.86
N HIS A 48 -8.17 9.25 -6.18
CA HIS A 48 -8.32 10.64 -6.59
C HIS A 48 -9.19 10.78 -7.86
N ASN A 49 -8.93 9.96 -8.88
CA ASN A 49 -9.69 9.95 -10.14
C ASN A 49 -11.14 9.48 -9.95
N LYS A 50 -11.42 8.69 -8.91
CA LYS A 50 -12.80 8.37 -8.47
C LYS A 50 -13.47 9.50 -7.69
N GLY A 51 -12.81 10.64 -7.50
CA GLY A 51 -13.33 11.81 -6.80
C GLY A 51 -13.26 11.71 -5.28
N VAL A 52 -12.50 10.75 -4.74
CA VAL A 52 -12.28 10.63 -3.30
C VAL A 52 -11.36 11.78 -2.84
N ILE A 53 -11.63 12.34 -1.67
CA ILE A 53 -10.73 13.30 -1.03
C ILE A 53 -9.74 12.53 -0.16
N LEU A 54 -8.45 12.70 -0.41
CA LEU A 54 -7.39 12.00 0.28
C LEU A 54 -6.71 12.96 1.25
N VAL A 55 -6.64 12.60 2.53
CA VAL A 55 -6.03 13.43 3.57
C VAL A 55 -5.00 12.59 4.31
N ALA A 56 -3.78 13.09 4.48
CA ALA A 56 -2.72 12.34 5.14
C ALA A 56 -1.87 13.19 6.09
N ALA A 57 -1.30 12.54 7.10
CA ALA A 57 -0.37 13.13 8.04
C ALA A 57 1.04 13.28 7.42
N VAL A 58 1.71 14.42 7.66
CA VAL A 58 3.07 14.69 7.12
C VAL A 58 4.19 13.90 7.82
N GLY A 59 3.92 13.26 8.96
CA GLY A 59 4.92 12.55 9.76
C GLY A 59 5.43 13.36 10.96
N ASN A 60 6.19 12.68 11.83
CA ASN A 60 6.52 13.13 13.19
C ASN A 60 8.04 13.12 13.49
N ASP A 61 8.89 13.27 12.48
CA ASP A 61 10.35 13.20 12.63
C ASP A 61 11.00 14.58 12.87
N GLY A 62 10.22 15.67 12.79
CA GLY A 62 10.72 17.02 12.92
C GLY A 62 11.74 17.40 11.84
N ARG A 63 11.48 17.01 10.58
CA ARG A 63 12.36 17.32 9.43
C ARG A 63 11.59 17.74 8.17
N GLY A 64 12.33 18.28 7.20
CA GLY A 64 11.82 18.73 5.90
C GLY A 64 11.70 17.65 4.82
N ASP A 65 11.97 16.39 5.16
CA ASP A 65 11.94 15.26 4.21
C ASP A 65 10.50 14.90 3.84
N LYS A 66 10.28 14.55 2.57
CA LYS A 66 8.99 14.03 2.10
C LYS A 66 8.58 12.78 2.86
N ASN A 67 7.29 12.67 3.14
CA ASN A 67 6.67 11.49 3.73
C ASN A 67 5.42 11.13 2.95
N TYR A 68 5.28 9.87 2.56
CA TYR A 68 4.20 9.39 1.69
C TYR A 68 3.13 8.66 2.52
N PRO A 69 1.83 8.77 2.19
CA PRO A 69 1.29 9.36 0.96
C PRO A 69 1.11 10.89 0.98
N ALA A 70 1.37 11.57 2.11
CA ALA A 70 1.13 13.01 2.22
C ALA A 70 1.88 13.86 1.17
N ALA A 71 3.06 13.43 0.73
CA ALA A 71 3.84 14.16 -0.27
C ALA A 71 3.41 13.92 -1.75
N TYR A 72 2.34 13.17 -2.01
CA TYR A 72 1.75 13.08 -3.35
C TYR A 72 0.83 14.27 -3.62
N ASP A 73 0.85 14.82 -4.84
CA ASP A 73 0.13 16.04 -5.20
C ASP A 73 -1.41 15.89 -5.11
N GLU A 74 -1.92 14.67 -5.23
CA GLU A 74 -3.34 14.33 -5.09
C GLU A 74 -3.82 14.32 -3.63
N VAL A 75 -2.88 14.31 -2.68
CA VAL A 75 -3.15 14.11 -1.25
C VAL A 75 -3.06 15.43 -0.51
N ILE A 76 -4.05 15.69 0.33
CA ILE A 76 -4.07 16.84 1.23
C ILE A 76 -3.16 16.53 2.42
N ALA A 77 -1.98 17.13 2.43
CA ALA A 77 -0.96 16.97 3.44
C ALA A 77 -1.23 17.85 4.68
N VAL A 78 -1.19 17.23 5.87
CA VAL A 78 -1.56 17.90 7.13
C VAL A 78 -0.43 17.84 8.17
N ALA A 79 0.11 19.01 8.49
CA ALA A 79 1.08 19.23 9.56
C ALA A 79 0.42 19.53 10.91
N ALA A 80 1.19 19.34 11.99
CA ALA A 80 0.74 19.51 13.36
C ALA A 80 1.27 20.81 13.98
N LEU A 81 0.36 21.52 14.64
CA LEU A 81 0.64 22.71 15.44
C LEU A 81 0.49 22.43 16.94
N ASP A 82 1.18 23.23 17.74
CA ASP A 82 0.97 23.37 19.18
C ASP A 82 -0.16 24.36 19.48
N SER A 83 -0.59 24.44 20.73
CA SER A 83 -1.74 25.25 21.16
C SER A 83 -1.54 26.75 20.94
N ASP A 84 -0.29 27.21 20.84
CA ASP A 84 0.07 28.59 20.50
C ASP A 84 0.04 28.87 18.98
N GLY A 85 -0.29 27.86 18.16
CA GLY A 85 -0.36 27.96 16.70
C GLY A 85 0.99 27.80 16.00
N THR A 86 2.05 27.46 16.73
CA THR A 86 3.39 27.22 16.19
C THR A 86 3.53 25.77 15.73
N ARG A 87 4.52 25.49 14.86
CA ARG A 87 4.81 24.11 14.44
C ARG A 87 5.15 23.26 15.65
N ALA A 88 4.41 22.18 15.87
CA ALA A 88 4.79 21.19 16.88
C ALA A 88 6.18 20.65 16.55
N SER A 89 7.08 20.58 17.53
CA SER A 89 8.49 20.23 17.30
C SER A 89 8.71 18.96 16.48
N PHE A 90 7.84 17.95 16.64
CA PHE A 90 7.86 16.70 15.89
C PHE A 90 7.29 16.79 14.46
N SER A 91 6.48 17.78 14.12
CA SER A 91 5.81 17.80 12.82
C SER A 91 6.82 17.95 11.70
N ASN A 92 6.80 17.08 10.70
CA ASN A 92 7.50 17.32 9.44
C ASN A 92 6.91 18.54 8.72
N TRP A 93 7.66 19.06 7.74
CA TRP A 93 7.27 20.24 6.95
C TRP A 93 7.79 20.15 5.51
N GLY A 94 7.30 21.03 4.66
CA GLY A 94 7.80 21.18 3.30
C GLY A 94 6.82 21.94 2.41
N SER A 95 7.28 22.36 1.23
CA SER A 95 6.42 23.00 0.21
C SER A 95 5.25 22.11 -0.26
N TRP A 96 5.31 20.81 0.06
CA TRP A 96 4.29 19.80 -0.16
C TRP A 96 3.20 19.76 0.93
N THR A 97 3.23 20.67 1.91
CA THR A 97 2.21 20.74 2.98
C THR A 97 1.04 21.65 2.58
N ASP A 98 -0.19 21.13 2.61
CA ASP A 98 -1.39 21.90 2.29
C ASP A 98 -1.93 22.71 3.48
N PHE A 99 -2.02 22.05 4.64
CA PHE A 99 -2.63 22.61 5.84
C PHE A 99 -1.83 22.25 7.09
N SER A 100 -2.01 23.09 8.11
CA SER A 100 -1.62 22.77 9.47
C SER A 100 -2.80 23.00 10.41
N THR A 101 -2.92 22.15 11.42
CA THR A 101 -3.89 22.34 12.52
C THR A 101 -3.36 21.75 13.82
N PHE A 102 -4.07 21.91 14.93
CA PHE A 102 -3.60 21.45 16.23
C PHE A 102 -3.37 19.94 16.22
N GLY A 103 -2.16 19.52 16.59
CA GLY A 103 -1.77 18.12 16.63
C GLY A 103 -1.17 17.67 17.95
N ARG A 104 -0.89 18.57 18.90
CA ARG A 104 -0.39 18.22 20.24
C ARG A 104 -1.53 18.14 21.26
N ARG A 105 -1.53 17.07 22.05
CA ARG A 105 -2.48 16.81 23.16
C ARG A 105 -3.95 16.93 22.74
N ILE A 106 -4.28 16.31 21.62
CA ILE A 106 -5.66 16.26 21.10
C ILE A 106 -6.42 15.15 21.82
N LEU A 107 -7.50 15.52 22.51
CA LEU A 107 -8.41 14.59 23.18
C LEU A 107 -9.27 13.88 22.13
N SER A 108 -9.34 12.55 22.20
CA SER A 108 -10.24 11.75 21.38
C SER A 108 -10.57 10.42 22.07
N THR A 109 -11.41 9.62 21.43
CA THR A 109 -11.83 8.30 21.87
C THR A 109 -10.68 7.28 21.82
N LYS A 110 -10.71 6.32 22.74
CA LYS A 110 -9.87 5.12 22.80
C LYS A 110 -10.76 3.87 22.90
N PRO A 111 -10.22 2.67 22.65
CA PRO A 111 -10.95 1.42 22.87
C PRO A 111 -11.56 1.33 24.28
N GLU A 112 -12.56 0.47 24.43
CA GLU A 112 -13.24 0.20 25.72
C GLU A 112 -13.95 1.44 26.29
N GLY A 113 -14.50 2.30 25.42
CA GLY A 113 -15.27 3.48 25.83
C GLY A 113 -14.44 4.57 26.52
N LYS A 114 -13.11 4.51 26.41
CA LYS A 114 -12.20 5.46 27.08
C LYS A 114 -11.95 6.70 26.22
N TYR A 115 -11.38 7.72 26.85
CA TYR A 115 -10.85 8.90 26.17
C TYR A 115 -9.37 9.07 26.51
N GLY A 116 -8.63 9.72 25.62
CA GLY A 116 -7.24 10.04 25.89
C GLY A 116 -6.70 11.12 24.97
N MET A 117 -5.65 11.79 25.45
CA MET A 117 -4.90 12.77 24.65
C MET A 117 -3.73 12.08 23.95
N LEU A 118 -3.58 12.35 22.66
CA LEU A 118 -2.42 11.93 21.86
C LEU A 118 -1.82 13.13 21.13
N SER A 119 -0.59 12.98 20.65
CA SER A 119 0.11 14.01 19.88
C SER A 119 0.71 13.43 18.60
N GLY A 120 0.55 14.15 17.49
CA GLY A 120 1.07 13.77 16.18
C GLY A 120 0.37 14.50 15.05
N SER A 121 1.01 14.57 13.88
CA SER A 121 0.31 14.88 12.62
C SER A 121 -0.82 13.88 12.35
N SER A 122 -0.73 12.66 12.88
CA SER A 122 -1.81 11.68 12.97
C SER A 122 -3.08 12.19 13.64
N GLN A 123 -2.99 13.14 14.59
CA GLN A 123 -4.12 13.79 15.26
C GLN A 123 -4.60 15.06 14.54
N ALA A 124 -3.72 15.70 13.77
CA ALA A 124 -4.08 16.86 12.95
C ALA A 124 -4.87 16.44 11.69
N SER A 125 -4.42 15.38 11.00
CA SER A 125 -5.02 14.84 9.78
C SER A 125 -6.56 14.61 9.86
N PRO A 126 -7.11 13.94 10.90
CA PRO A 126 -8.55 13.69 10.97
C PRO A 126 -9.40 14.94 11.16
N GLN A 127 -8.86 16.02 11.73
CA GLN A 127 -9.59 17.29 11.84
C GLN A 127 -9.78 17.93 10.45
N VAL A 128 -8.76 17.89 9.61
CA VAL A 128 -8.84 18.34 8.21
C VAL A 128 -9.76 17.41 7.42
N ALA A 129 -9.65 16.09 7.60
CA ALA A 129 -10.57 15.14 6.95
C ALA A 129 -12.03 15.41 7.31
N GLY A 130 -12.33 15.70 8.58
CA GLY A 130 -13.67 16.10 9.02
C GLY A 130 -14.18 17.37 8.34
N VAL A 131 -13.32 18.40 8.23
CA VAL A 131 -13.65 19.62 7.47
C VAL A 131 -13.94 19.29 6.01
N PHE A 132 -13.11 18.49 5.34
CA PHE A 132 -13.33 18.14 3.95
C PHE A 132 -14.58 17.27 3.74
N ALA A 133 -14.98 16.47 4.72
CA ALA A 133 -16.25 15.74 4.68
C ALA A 133 -17.45 16.71 4.70
N LEU A 134 -17.43 17.72 5.59
CA LEU A 134 -18.43 18.77 5.64
C LEU A 134 -18.47 19.58 4.34
N MET A 135 -17.30 19.98 3.84
CA MET A 135 -17.17 20.74 2.60
C MET A 135 -17.64 19.95 1.38
N ARG A 136 -17.44 18.62 1.35
CA ARG A 136 -18.01 17.76 0.32
C ARG A 136 -19.54 17.74 0.35
N GLY A 137 -20.15 17.80 1.54
CA GLY A 137 -21.60 17.94 1.68
C GLY A 137 -22.15 19.23 1.06
N LEU A 138 -21.44 20.35 1.23
CA LEU A 138 -21.81 21.64 0.63
C LEU A 138 -21.55 21.69 -0.88
N TYR A 139 -20.50 21.03 -1.34
CA TYR A 139 -20.04 21.08 -2.74
C TYR A 139 -19.94 19.67 -3.35
N PRO A 140 -21.06 18.93 -3.47
CA PRO A 140 -21.03 17.52 -3.84
C PRO A 140 -20.44 17.25 -5.23
N LYS A 141 -20.60 18.20 -6.17
CA LYS A 141 -20.15 18.08 -7.56
C LYS A 141 -18.76 18.67 -7.84
N LEU A 142 -18.13 19.32 -6.86
CA LEU A 142 -16.85 19.99 -7.09
C LEU A 142 -15.69 18.98 -7.08
N ALA A 143 -14.78 19.03 -8.06
CA ALA A 143 -13.61 18.13 -8.06
C ALA A 143 -12.77 18.31 -6.79
N SER A 144 -12.14 17.23 -6.29
CA SER A 144 -11.39 17.24 -5.02
C SER A 144 -10.30 18.33 -4.97
N GLN A 145 -9.56 18.52 -6.08
CA GLN A 145 -8.54 19.57 -6.18
C GLN A 145 -9.13 20.98 -6.13
N GLU A 146 -10.27 21.22 -6.81
CA GLU A 146 -10.94 22.51 -6.77
C GLU A 146 -11.53 22.80 -5.39
N LEU A 147 -11.99 21.76 -4.69
CA LEU A 147 -12.42 21.90 -3.30
C LEU A 147 -11.24 22.24 -2.38
N ASN A 148 -10.08 21.59 -2.55
CA ASN A 148 -8.86 21.94 -1.82
C ASN A 148 -8.47 23.41 -2.05
N LYS A 149 -8.41 23.84 -3.32
CA LYS A 149 -8.15 25.26 -3.68
C LYS A 149 -9.14 26.21 -3.02
N LYS A 150 -10.44 25.86 -2.99
CA LYS A 150 -11.49 26.67 -2.37
C LYS A 150 -11.28 26.84 -0.87
N VAL A 151 -10.95 25.75 -0.16
CA VAL A 151 -10.65 25.78 1.28
C VAL A 151 -9.38 26.58 1.55
N LYS A 152 -8.30 26.36 0.78
CA LYS A 152 -7.04 27.11 0.91
C LYS A 152 -7.22 28.62 0.76
N LYS A 153 -8.01 29.06 -0.23
CA LYS A 153 -8.28 30.49 -0.47
C LYS A 153 -9.03 31.17 0.68
N ALA A 154 -9.76 30.41 1.49
CA ALA A 154 -10.51 30.95 2.61
C ALA A 154 -9.67 31.17 3.87
N LEU A 155 -8.45 30.62 3.90
CA LEU A 155 -7.59 30.56 5.08
C LEU A 155 -6.32 31.39 4.91
N LYS A 156 -5.77 31.83 6.05
CA LYS A 156 -4.47 32.50 6.11
C LYS A 156 -3.35 31.47 6.24
N ASP A 157 -2.14 31.85 5.80
CA ASP A 157 -0.94 31.07 6.07
C ASP A 157 -0.68 30.97 7.58
N VAL A 158 0.02 29.91 8.00
CA VAL A 158 0.53 29.83 9.37
C VAL A 158 1.57 30.93 9.58
N ASN A 159 1.40 31.73 10.63
CA ASN A 159 2.43 32.67 11.08
C ASN A 159 3.56 31.88 11.75
N ASP A 160 4.56 31.49 10.96
CA ASP A 160 5.76 30.83 11.45
C ASP A 160 6.75 31.86 12.01
N THR A 161 6.38 32.48 13.14
CA THR A 161 7.17 33.51 13.81
C THR A 161 8.09 32.96 14.90
N THR A 162 8.06 31.65 15.15
CA THR A 162 8.82 31.02 16.23
C THR A 162 10.02 30.27 15.69
N GLY A 163 11.21 30.51 16.26
CA GLY A 163 12.48 29.89 15.90
C GLY A 163 12.59 28.37 16.09
N SER A 164 11.49 27.62 16.07
CA SER A 164 11.40 26.16 16.20
C SER A 164 12.17 25.38 15.12
N CYS A 165 12.55 26.04 14.02
CA CYS A 165 13.32 25.46 12.92
C CYS A 165 14.43 26.38 12.38
N ASN A 166 14.88 27.39 13.16
CA ASN A 166 15.83 28.41 12.71
C ASN A 166 15.47 29.05 11.34
N GLY A 167 14.17 29.20 11.05
CA GLY A 167 13.65 29.74 9.79
C GLY A 167 13.50 28.74 8.63
N GLY A 168 13.99 27.49 8.77
CA GLY A 168 13.97 26.48 7.71
C GLY A 168 12.59 25.94 7.32
N CYS A 169 11.56 26.18 8.13
CA CYS A 169 10.18 25.77 7.90
C CYS A 169 9.24 26.94 7.53
N LYS A 170 9.79 28.16 7.39
CA LYS A 170 9.02 29.35 7.06
C LYS A 170 8.32 29.19 5.71
N GLY A 171 6.99 29.31 5.73
CA GLY A 171 6.16 29.15 4.54
C GLY A 171 5.97 27.70 4.07
N GLN A 172 6.40 26.72 4.86
CA GLN A 172 6.37 25.28 4.51
C GLN A 172 5.36 24.48 5.35
N LEU A 173 4.39 25.16 5.95
CA LEU A 173 3.36 24.58 6.82
C LEU A 173 1.94 24.68 6.22
N GLY A 174 1.82 25.22 5.01
CA GLY A 174 0.53 25.44 4.37
C GLY A 174 -0.37 26.43 5.13
N LYS A 175 -1.69 26.27 4.94
CA LYS A 175 -2.70 27.15 5.55
C LYS A 175 -3.07 26.72 6.96
N ASN A 176 -3.24 27.68 7.86
CA ASN A 176 -3.69 27.40 9.23
C ASN A 176 -5.19 27.07 9.21
N LEU A 177 -5.53 25.80 9.34
CA LEU A 177 -6.91 25.33 9.33
C LEU A 177 -7.44 25.25 10.76
N LYS A 178 -8.12 26.31 11.18
CA LYS A 178 -8.93 26.32 12.40
C LYS A 178 -10.35 25.90 12.06
N VAL A 179 -10.81 24.77 12.62
CA VAL A 179 -12.14 24.22 12.34
C VAL A 179 -13.23 25.28 12.57
N GLY A 180 -13.18 26.02 13.68
CA GLY A 180 -14.15 27.09 13.96
C GLY A 180 -14.20 28.21 12.92
N GLU A 181 -13.06 28.58 12.31
CA GLU A 181 -13.01 29.61 11.27
C GLU A 181 -13.66 29.11 9.96
N ILE A 182 -13.40 27.86 9.58
CA ILE A 182 -14.07 27.21 8.45
C ILE A 182 -15.58 27.14 8.69
N MET A 183 -16.00 26.69 9.88
CA MET A 183 -17.42 26.57 10.21
C MET A 183 -18.12 27.93 10.11
N ALA A 184 -17.55 28.98 10.68
CA ALA A 184 -18.12 30.32 10.60
C ALA A 184 -18.24 30.85 9.16
N LYS A 185 -17.28 30.54 8.28
CA LYS A 185 -17.26 31.02 6.89
C LYS A 185 -18.23 30.28 5.97
N PHE A 186 -18.32 28.96 6.11
CA PHE A 186 -19.04 28.11 5.17
C PHE A 186 -20.40 27.62 5.70
N PHE A 187 -20.61 27.69 7.01
CA PHE A 187 -21.85 27.30 7.69
C PHE A 187 -22.35 28.43 8.60
N PRO A 188 -22.66 29.62 8.06
CA PRO A 188 -23.17 30.71 8.88
C PRO A 188 -24.51 30.29 9.51
N VAL A 189 -24.59 30.36 10.84
CA VAL A 189 -25.85 30.16 11.55
C VAL A 189 -26.77 31.32 11.17
N THR A 190 -27.80 31.04 10.38
CA THR A 190 -28.88 31.99 10.14
C THR A 190 -29.88 31.83 11.27
N THR A 191 -30.01 32.87 12.09
CA THR A 191 -31.05 32.96 13.13
C THR A 191 -32.41 33.17 12.45
N LYS A 192 -32.95 32.12 11.82
CA LYS A 192 -34.39 31.98 11.67
C LYS A 192 -34.84 30.98 12.72
N GLU A 193 -35.38 31.50 13.81
CA GLU A 193 -36.00 30.71 14.87
C GLU A 193 -36.97 29.68 14.27
N LYS A 194 -36.63 28.40 14.42
CA LYS A 194 -37.62 27.38 14.71
C LYS A 194 -37.25 26.81 16.07
N LYS A 195 -38.05 27.16 17.08
CA LYS A 195 -38.07 26.45 18.36
C LYS A 195 -38.52 25.03 18.07
N GLU A 196 -37.58 24.11 17.92
CA GLU A 196 -37.80 22.71 18.22
C GLU A 196 -37.04 22.43 19.51
N GLU A 197 -37.79 22.06 20.55
CA GLU A 197 -37.28 21.74 21.88
C GLU A 197 -36.40 20.49 21.79
N VAL A 198 -35.08 20.67 22.00
CA VAL A 198 -34.16 19.55 22.15
C VAL A 198 -34.17 19.14 23.62
N VAL A 199 -34.86 18.04 23.92
CA VAL A 199 -34.80 17.40 25.24
C VAL A 199 -33.45 16.69 25.35
N LEU A 200 -32.53 17.29 26.12
CA LEU A 200 -31.27 16.67 26.52
C LEU A 200 -31.56 15.66 27.64
N LEU A 201 -31.46 14.36 27.32
CA LEU A 201 -31.34 13.33 28.35
C LEU A 201 -29.91 13.39 28.90
N VAL A 202 -29.78 13.93 30.11
CA VAL A 202 -28.54 13.95 30.89
C VAL A 202 -28.51 12.64 31.69
N GLU A 203 -27.61 11.72 31.35
CA GLU A 203 -27.24 10.62 32.25
C GLU A 203 -26.02 11.06 33.08
N GLU A 204 -26.09 10.85 34.39
CA GLU A 204 -25.13 11.33 35.39
C GLU A 204 -23.74 10.66 35.28
N GLU A 205 -22.68 11.44 35.51
CA GLU A 205 -21.28 10.99 35.47
C GLU A 205 -20.92 10.07 36.66
N PRO A 206 -20.21 8.94 36.45
CA PRO A 206 -19.67 8.17 37.57
C PRO A 206 -18.35 8.76 38.07
N GLN A 207 -18.27 8.91 39.40
CA GLN A 207 -17.14 9.44 40.17
C GLN A 207 -15.90 8.54 40.11
N VAL A 208 -14.73 9.17 39.98
CA VAL A 208 -13.40 8.54 39.84
C VAL A 208 -12.77 8.26 41.22
N SER A 209 -12.40 7.01 41.50
CA SER A 209 -11.50 6.66 42.61
C SER A 209 -10.16 6.10 42.11
N GLU A 210 -9.10 6.78 42.57
CA GLU A 210 -7.63 6.60 42.59
C GLU A 210 -6.87 5.54 41.76
N LYS A 211 -5.67 5.99 41.31
CA LYS A 211 -4.72 5.40 40.36
C LYS A 211 -3.77 4.38 40.99
N PRO A 212 -3.29 3.38 40.22
CA PRO A 212 -1.94 2.86 40.36
C PRO A 212 -1.00 3.48 39.30
N LYS A 213 0.15 3.99 39.74
CA LYS A 213 1.28 4.35 38.86
C LYS A 213 2.01 3.08 38.44
N VAL A 214 2.12 2.83 37.14
CA VAL A 214 3.13 1.90 36.59
C VAL A 214 3.89 2.64 35.49
N ALA A 215 5.20 2.76 35.68
CA ALA A 215 6.13 3.29 34.70
C ALA A 215 6.46 2.18 33.69
N PHE A 216 6.26 2.43 32.40
CA PHE A 216 6.72 1.54 31.35
C PHE A 216 7.94 2.16 30.68
N THR A 217 9.08 1.52 30.89
CA THR A 217 10.27 1.62 30.04
C THR A 217 10.27 0.40 29.13
N GLU A 218 10.10 0.58 27.82
CA GLU A 218 10.40 -0.47 26.85
C GLU A 218 11.25 0.07 25.71
N LYS A 219 12.44 -0.54 25.58
CA LYS A 219 13.23 -0.54 24.35
C LYS A 219 12.43 -1.32 23.31
N VAL A 220 12.30 -0.75 22.11
CA VAL A 220 11.58 -1.36 20.98
C VAL A 220 12.60 -2.15 20.14
N GLU A 221 12.47 -3.47 20.08
CA GLU A 221 13.17 -4.31 19.10
C GLU A 221 12.36 -4.36 17.80
N GLU A 222 13.01 -4.15 16.65
CA GLU A 222 12.40 -4.30 15.33
C GLU A 222 11.88 -5.73 15.13
N ILE A 223 10.61 -5.90 14.75
CA ILE A 223 10.09 -7.22 14.35
C ILE A 223 10.65 -7.54 12.97
N ILE A 224 11.77 -8.26 12.96
CA ILE A 224 12.39 -8.78 11.75
C ILE A 224 11.52 -9.92 11.20
N VAL A 225 10.79 -9.66 10.11
CA VAL A 225 9.87 -10.64 9.48
C VAL A 225 10.62 -11.79 8.82
N PHE A 226 11.72 -11.48 8.13
CA PHE A 226 12.72 -12.43 7.66
C PHE A 226 14.10 -11.86 7.97
N SER A 227 14.98 -12.68 8.55
CA SER A 227 16.29 -12.23 9.05
C SER A 227 17.25 -11.76 7.95
N ASP A 228 17.04 -12.21 6.72
CA ASP A 228 17.86 -11.93 5.55
C ASP A 228 17.20 -10.97 4.54
N LEU A 229 16.07 -10.35 4.91
CA LEU A 229 15.34 -9.41 4.06
C LEU A 229 15.46 -7.98 4.60
N SER A 230 16.41 -7.21 4.08
CA SER A 230 16.60 -5.82 4.48
C SER A 230 15.38 -4.94 4.17
N ALA A 231 15.15 -3.88 4.95
CA ALA A 231 14.07 -2.91 4.73
C ALA A 231 14.11 -2.24 3.35
N THR A 232 15.30 -2.16 2.74
CA THR A 232 15.55 -1.56 1.42
C THR A 232 15.66 -2.58 0.29
N HIS A 233 15.42 -3.86 0.56
CA HIS A 233 15.50 -4.89 -0.48
C HIS A 233 14.49 -4.60 -1.59
N LYS A 234 14.95 -4.54 -2.85
CA LYS A 234 14.13 -4.09 -3.99
C LYS A 234 12.79 -4.85 -4.14
N ASN A 235 12.78 -6.16 -3.89
CA ASN A 235 11.57 -7.00 -3.99
C ASN A 235 10.85 -7.20 -2.65
N ARG A 236 11.18 -6.42 -1.60
CA ARG A 236 10.60 -6.58 -0.26
C ARG A 236 9.07 -6.48 -0.29
N THR A 237 8.53 -5.51 -1.03
CA THR A 237 7.07 -5.31 -1.15
C THR A 237 6.39 -6.53 -1.73
N ALA A 238 6.90 -7.06 -2.84
CA ALA A 238 6.37 -8.27 -3.48
C ALA A 238 6.44 -9.50 -2.55
N ILE A 239 7.59 -9.69 -1.89
CA ILE A 239 7.79 -10.81 -0.95
C ILE A 239 6.80 -10.74 0.22
N LEU A 240 6.64 -9.56 0.84
CA LEU A 240 5.71 -9.39 1.96
C LEU A 240 4.25 -9.49 1.53
N TYR A 241 3.89 -8.95 0.36
CA TYR A 241 2.55 -9.08 -0.22
C TYR A 241 2.14 -10.56 -0.34
N LEU A 242 3.03 -11.38 -0.90
CA LEU A 242 2.78 -12.80 -1.10
C LEU A 242 2.82 -13.58 0.22
N LYS A 243 3.69 -13.19 1.17
CA LYS A 243 3.75 -13.79 2.51
C LYS A 243 2.45 -13.59 3.26
N ASP A 244 1.93 -12.37 3.29
CA ASP A 244 0.70 -12.03 4.04
C ASP A 244 -0.54 -12.77 3.51
N ARG A 245 -0.46 -13.28 2.27
CA ARG A 245 -1.46 -14.13 1.63
C ARG A 245 -1.19 -15.63 1.75
N GLY A 246 -0.10 -16.02 2.39
CA GLY A 246 0.31 -17.41 2.54
C GLY A 246 0.74 -18.09 1.23
N ILE A 247 1.14 -17.32 0.21
CA ILE A 247 1.60 -17.83 -1.10
C ILE A 247 3.09 -18.17 -1.06
N VAL A 248 3.88 -17.37 -0.33
CA VAL A 248 5.31 -17.65 -0.10
C VAL A 248 5.59 -17.65 1.41
N GLY A 249 6.49 -18.52 1.84
CA GLY A 249 6.95 -18.62 3.23
C GLY A 249 8.46 -18.54 3.33
N GLY A 250 8.97 -18.37 4.57
CA GLY A 250 10.39 -18.51 4.88
C GLY A 250 10.76 -19.94 5.28
N TYR A 251 12.01 -20.12 5.66
CA TYR A 251 12.55 -21.36 6.21
C TYR A 251 12.45 -21.35 7.74
N GLU A 252 12.68 -22.51 8.35
CA GLU A 252 12.62 -22.69 9.81
C GLU A 252 13.61 -21.81 10.57
N ASP A 253 14.72 -21.42 9.91
CA ASP A 253 15.73 -20.50 10.45
C ASP A 253 15.31 -19.01 10.41
N GLY A 254 14.08 -18.72 9.99
CA GLY A 254 13.55 -17.36 9.89
C GLY A 254 14.04 -16.58 8.65
N THR A 255 14.75 -17.21 7.72
CA THR A 255 15.19 -16.59 6.47
C THR A 255 14.16 -16.75 5.34
N PHE A 256 14.20 -15.87 4.35
CA PHE A 256 13.46 -16.01 3.09
C PHE A 256 14.31 -16.62 1.96
N GLN A 257 15.63 -16.45 2.03
CA GLN A 257 16.65 -16.81 1.03
C GLN A 257 16.36 -16.18 -0.36
N PRO A 258 16.38 -14.84 -0.48
CA PRO A 258 15.93 -14.14 -1.70
C PRO A 258 16.74 -14.49 -2.95
N ARG A 259 18.01 -14.92 -2.78
CA ARG A 259 18.92 -15.30 -3.87
C ARG A 259 18.85 -16.79 -4.24
N LYS A 260 18.21 -17.63 -3.43
CA LYS A 260 18.09 -19.06 -3.72
C LYS A 260 17.21 -19.24 -4.96
N THR A 261 17.66 -20.09 -5.86
CA THR A 261 16.93 -20.52 -7.06
C THR A 261 15.77 -21.43 -6.69
N VAL A 262 14.69 -21.35 -7.46
CA VAL A 262 13.52 -22.22 -7.30
C VAL A 262 13.58 -23.39 -8.26
N ASN A 263 13.09 -24.55 -7.82
CA ASN A 263 12.82 -25.67 -8.72
C ASN A 263 11.42 -25.61 -9.33
N ARG A 264 11.15 -26.49 -10.29
CA ARG A 264 9.88 -26.53 -11.04
C ARG A 264 8.68 -26.86 -10.14
N ALA A 265 8.86 -27.73 -9.14
CA ALA A 265 7.81 -28.06 -8.17
C ALA A 265 7.45 -26.87 -7.26
N GLU A 266 8.45 -26.18 -6.72
CA GLU A 266 8.29 -24.98 -5.90
C GLU A 266 7.58 -23.86 -6.68
N LEU A 267 7.95 -23.65 -7.94
CA LEU A 267 7.29 -22.68 -8.82
C LEU A 267 5.79 -22.99 -8.92
N LEU A 268 5.40 -24.23 -9.24
CA LEU A 268 4.00 -24.55 -9.42
C LEU A 268 3.19 -24.44 -8.14
N LYS A 269 3.75 -24.81 -6.99
CA LYS A 269 3.09 -24.54 -5.71
C LYS A 269 2.78 -23.05 -5.55
N ILE A 270 3.78 -22.20 -5.76
CA ILE A 270 3.64 -20.73 -5.65
C ILE A 270 2.58 -20.19 -6.63
N LEU A 271 2.56 -20.66 -7.88
CA LEU A 271 1.61 -20.20 -8.89
C LEU A 271 0.17 -20.65 -8.61
N VAL A 272 -0.02 -21.89 -8.16
CA VAL A 272 -1.33 -22.45 -7.80
C VAL A 272 -1.89 -21.75 -6.56
N GLU A 273 -1.08 -21.57 -5.52
CA GLU A 273 -1.49 -20.81 -4.32
C GLU A 273 -1.71 -19.32 -4.65
N GLY A 274 -0.97 -18.78 -5.61
CA GLY A 274 -1.19 -17.44 -6.16
C GLY A 274 -2.56 -17.25 -6.81
N LYS A 275 -3.19 -18.34 -7.30
CA LYS A 275 -4.58 -18.35 -7.78
C LYS A 275 -5.61 -18.55 -6.66
N GLY A 276 -5.16 -18.61 -5.40
CA GLY A 276 -6.00 -18.89 -4.24
C GLY A 276 -6.43 -20.35 -4.13
N VAL A 277 -5.73 -21.26 -4.82
CA VAL A 277 -6.09 -22.68 -4.87
C VAL A 277 -5.17 -23.50 -3.97
N LYS A 278 -5.75 -24.38 -3.15
CA LYS A 278 -5.05 -25.46 -2.45
C LYS A 278 -5.61 -26.79 -2.96
N PRO A 279 -4.90 -27.48 -3.86
CA PRO A 279 -5.40 -28.72 -4.45
C PRO A 279 -5.62 -29.82 -3.42
N SER A 280 -6.56 -30.71 -3.71
CA SER A 280 -6.83 -31.91 -2.90
C SER A 280 -5.66 -32.90 -2.96
N ASP A 281 -5.43 -33.61 -1.86
CA ASP A 281 -4.49 -34.74 -1.80
C ASP A 281 -4.95 -35.94 -2.66
N PHE A 282 -6.21 -35.94 -3.10
CA PHE A 282 -6.72 -36.89 -4.07
C PHE A 282 -6.57 -36.34 -5.51
N TYR A 283 -5.58 -36.86 -6.23
CA TYR A 283 -5.28 -36.49 -7.62
C TYR A 283 -5.01 -37.73 -8.48
N GLU A 284 -5.27 -37.61 -9.78
CA GLU A 284 -4.87 -38.63 -10.75
C GLU A 284 -3.39 -38.49 -11.08
N ASN A 285 -2.69 -39.62 -11.19
CA ASN A 285 -1.27 -39.61 -11.50
C ASN A 285 -1.04 -38.93 -12.87
N CYS A 286 -0.29 -37.84 -12.86
CA CYS A 286 -0.19 -36.94 -14.01
C CYS A 286 1.14 -37.07 -14.76
N PHE A 287 2.22 -37.51 -14.14
CA PHE A 287 3.51 -37.76 -14.79
C PHE A 287 4.21 -38.97 -14.14
N PRO A 288 5.01 -39.75 -14.89
CA PRO A 288 5.70 -40.93 -14.35
C PRO A 288 6.68 -40.62 -13.20
N ASP A 289 7.26 -39.42 -13.19
CA ASP A 289 8.26 -38.95 -12.21
C ASP A 289 7.67 -38.02 -11.12
N VAL A 290 6.34 -37.95 -11.03
CA VAL A 290 5.62 -37.23 -9.97
C VAL A 290 4.92 -38.28 -9.12
N THR A 291 5.47 -38.56 -7.94
CA THR A 291 4.95 -39.60 -7.04
C THR A 291 4.10 -38.99 -5.94
N THR A 292 4.08 -39.55 -4.72
CA THR A 292 3.21 -39.11 -3.63
C THR A 292 3.82 -38.02 -2.75
N GLU A 293 4.76 -37.22 -3.27
CA GLU A 293 5.37 -36.12 -2.54
C GLU A 293 4.47 -34.87 -2.44
N TRP A 294 4.84 -33.95 -1.56
CA TRP A 294 4.11 -32.71 -1.26
C TRP A 294 3.75 -31.86 -2.49
N PHE A 295 4.52 -31.95 -3.58
CA PHE A 295 4.32 -31.15 -4.78
C PHE A 295 3.32 -31.76 -5.77
N ALA A 296 3.00 -33.04 -5.63
CA ALA A 296 2.23 -33.77 -6.64
C ALA A 296 0.81 -33.24 -6.85
N PRO A 297 0.04 -32.87 -5.80
CA PRO A 297 -1.27 -32.23 -5.98
C PRO A 297 -1.19 -30.95 -6.83
N TYR A 298 -0.14 -30.14 -6.63
CA TYR A 298 0.07 -28.88 -7.35
C TYR A 298 0.44 -29.10 -8.81
N ILE A 299 1.35 -30.04 -9.09
CA ILE A 299 1.75 -30.37 -10.45
C ILE A 299 0.57 -30.95 -11.24
N CYS A 300 -0.16 -31.90 -10.64
CA CYS A 300 -1.27 -32.54 -11.31
C CYS A 300 -2.47 -31.59 -11.50
N TYR A 301 -2.71 -30.69 -10.55
CA TYR A 301 -3.65 -29.58 -10.75
C TYR A 301 -3.24 -28.71 -11.94
N ALA A 302 -1.98 -28.24 -11.98
CA ALA A 302 -1.49 -27.39 -13.06
C ALA A 302 -1.56 -28.07 -14.44
N LYS A 303 -1.29 -29.38 -14.52
CA LYS A 303 -1.46 -30.17 -15.75
C LYS A 303 -2.92 -30.23 -16.17
N LYS A 304 -3.84 -30.48 -15.24
CA LYS A 304 -5.29 -30.50 -15.52
C LYS A 304 -5.81 -29.16 -16.04
N GLN A 305 -5.26 -28.04 -15.54
CA GLN A 305 -5.59 -26.70 -16.03
C GLN A 305 -4.92 -26.33 -17.36
N GLY A 306 -4.07 -27.21 -17.92
CA GLY A 306 -3.34 -26.94 -19.16
C GLY A 306 -2.17 -25.96 -19.01
N TRP A 307 -1.71 -25.66 -17.79
CA TRP A 307 -0.61 -24.71 -17.58
C TRP A 307 0.74 -25.28 -17.96
N ILE A 308 0.88 -26.62 -17.89
CA ILE A 308 2.10 -27.38 -18.15
C ILE A 308 1.80 -28.62 -19.00
N SER A 309 2.82 -29.08 -19.75
CA SER A 309 2.72 -30.30 -20.58
C SER A 309 3.80 -31.35 -20.25
N GLY A 310 4.85 -30.99 -19.51
CA GLY A 310 6.02 -31.84 -19.28
C GLY A 310 7.04 -31.77 -20.43
N TYR A 311 8.05 -32.65 -20.36
CA TYR A 311 9.09 -32.82 -21.37
C TYR A 311 8.68 -33.86 -22.42
N PRO A 312 9.33 -33.90 -23.60
CA PRO A 312 9.02 -34.88 -24.66
C PRO A 312 9.17 -36.34 -24.23
N ASP A 313 9.98 -36.62 -23.20
CA ASP A 313 10.14 -37.96 -22.61
C ASP A 313 8.99 -38.35 -21.65
N GLY A 314 7.98 -37.50 -21.51
CA GLY A 314 6.82 -37.70 -20.65
C GLY A 314 7.04 -37.32 -19.18
N THR A 315 8.22 -36.83 -18.80
CA THR A 315 8.56 -36.46 -17.41
C THR A 315 8.25 -34.98 -17.11
N PHE A 316 8.16 -34.60 -15.83
CA PHE A 316 8.03 -33.21 -15.39
C PHE A 316 9.31 -32.61 -14.82
N ARG A 317 10.16 -33.44 -14.21
CA ARG A 317 11.42 -33.15 -13.52
C ARG A 317 11.24 -32.18 -12.34
N PRO A 318 10.47 -32.54 -11.30
CA PRO A 318 10.06 -31.62 -10.24
C PRO A 318 11.22 -30.94 -9.50
N GLY A 319 12.31 -31.68 -9.26
CA GLY A 319 13.49 -31.17 -8.57
C GLY A 319 14.46 -30.36 -9.43
N GLN A 320 14.24 -30.28 -10.75
CA GLN A 320 15.11 -29.49 -11.64
C GLN A 320 14.89 -28.00 -11.39
N GLU A 321 15.97 -27.22 -11.37
CA GLU A 321 15.88 -25.75 -11.34
C GLU A 321 15.09 -25.24 -12.55
N VAL A 322 14.13 -24.36 -12.29
CA VAL A 322 13.35 -23.75 -13.37
C VAL A 322 14.09 -22.55 -13.95
N ASN A 323 14.16 -22.48 -15.28
CA ASN A 323 14.78 -21.35 -15.94
C ASN A 323 13.80 -20.17 -16.10
N ARG A 324 14.32 -19.01 -16.51
CA ARG A 324 13.55 -17.76 -16.60
C ARG A 324 12.41 -17.85 -17.60
N VAL A 325 12.62 -18.41 -18.79
CA VAL A 325 11.58 -18.47 -19.83
C VAL A 325 10.48 -19.47 -19.48
N GLU A 326 10.82 -20.60 -18.87
CA GLU A 326 9.86 -21.54 -18.30
C GLU A 326 9.04 -20.88 -17.19
N THR A 327 9.69 -20.10 -16.32
CA THR A 327 9.01 -19.36 -15.26
C THR A 327 7.94 -18.42 -15.83
N ILE A 328 8.30 -17.61 -16.84
CA ILE A 328 7.37 -16.64 -17.42
C ILE A 328 6.22 -17.33 -18.15
N LYS A 329 6.48 -18.38 -18.92
CA LYS A 329 5.43 -19.17 -19.56
C LYS A 329 4.45 -19.75 -18.53
N MET A 330 4.97 -20.41 -17.50
CA MET A 330 4.11 -21.01 -16.46
C MET A 330 3.34 -19.94 -15.68
N LEU A 331 3.96 -18.80 -15.39
CA LEU A 331 3.29 -17.66 -14.74
C LEU A 331 2.13 -17.16 -15.60
N LEU A 332 2.35 -16.81 -16.86
CA LEU A 332 1.31 -16.27 -17.75
C LEU A 332 0.16 -17.28 -17.91
N ASN A 333 0.47 -18.54 -18.18
CA ASN A 333 -0.53 -19.61 -18.26
C ASN A 333 -1.33 -19.74 -16.96
N SER A 334 -0.64 -19.74 -15.81
CA SER A 334 -1.31 -19.84 -14.51
C SER A 334 -2.25 -18.68 -14.25
N GLN A 335 -1.93 -17.48 -14.75
CA GLN A 335 -2.75 -16.29 -14.61
C GLN A 335 -3.82 -16.16 -15.71
N GLU A 336 -3.90 -17.12 -16.65
CA GLU A 336 -4.79 -17.08 -17.82
C GLU A 336 -4.55 -15.85 -18.69
N ILE A 337 -3.28 -15.49 -18.84
CA ILE A 337 -2.84 -14.35 -19.65
C ILE A 337 -2.47 -14.84 -21.04
N ASP A 338 -3.25 -14.44 -22.03
CA ASP A 338 -2.99 -14.72 -23.45
C ASP A 338 -1.78 -13.91 -23.97
N VAL A 339 -1.06 -14.50 -24.91
CA VAL A 339 0.12 -13.95 -25.58
C VAL A 339 -0.13 -13.54 -27.04
N GLU A 340 -1.30 -13.87 -27.62
CA GLU A 340 -1.62 -13.59 -29.03
C GLU A 340 -1.54 -12.10 -29.40
N ASP A 341 -1.92 -11.20 -28.48
CA ASP A 341 -1.90 -9.76 -28.66
C ASP A 341 -0.51 -9.11 -28.41
N ALA A 342 0.52 -9.91 -28.15
CA ALA A 342 1.86 -9.43 -27.84
C ALA A 342 2.87 -9.56 -28.99
N ALA A 343 2.48 -10.23 -30.09
CA ALA A 343 3.38 -10.54 -31.22
C ALA A 343 4.08 -9.31 -31.85
N THR A 344 3.62 -8.09 -31.58
CA THR A 344 4.15 -6.83 -32.12
C THR A 344 5.14 -6.10 -31.20
N VAL A 345 5.48 -6.63 -30.02
CA VAL A 345 6.43 -5.97 -29.11
C VAL A 345 7.86 -6.33 -29.50
N GLU A 346 8.66 -5.34 -29.88
CA GLU A 346 10.09 -5.54 -30.10
C GLU A 346 10.82 -5.83 -28.79
N LEU A 347 11.65 -6.88 -28.79
CA LEU A 347 12.45 -7.26 -27.63
C LEU A 347 13.82 -6.59 -27.69
N SER A 348 14.19 -5.86 -26.65
CA SER A 348 15.51 -5.21 -26.53
C SER A 348 16.60 -6.10 -25.92
N PHE A 349 16.34 -7.40 -25.78
CA PHE A 349 17.25 -8.34 -25.14
C PHE A 349 18.29 -8.88 -26.11
N ARG A 350 19.57 -8.67 -25.80
CA ARG A 350 20.68 -9.09 -26.69
C ARG A 350 20.90 -10.61 -26.77
N ASP A 351 20.31 -11.37 -25.86
CA ASP A 351 20.48 -12.81 -25.72
C ASP A 351 19.17 -13.60 -25.87
N VAL A 352 18.21 -13.00 -26.58
CA VAL A 352 16.98 -13.66 -27.02
C VAL A 352 17.07 -13.85 -28.53
N ASP A 353 16.87 -15.09 -28.96
CA ASP A 353 16.67 -15.45 -30.37
C ASP A 353 15.19 -15.20 -30.71
N ASP A 354 14.93 -14.43 -31.78
CA ASP A 354 13.60 -13.99 -32.19
C ASP A 354 12.69 -15.15 -32.62
N ASP A 355 13.28 -16.30 -33.02
CA ASP A 355 12.55 -17.50 -33.42
C ASP A 355 12.36 -18.50 -32.25
N ALA A 356 12.83 -18.17 -31.05
CA ALA A 356 12.71 -19.08 -29.92
C ALA A 356 11.24 -19.27 -29.48
N TRP A 357 10.88 -20.51 -29.10
CA TRP A 357 9.52 -20.87 -28.71
C TRP A 357 8.91 -20.00 -27.60
N TYR A 358 9.76 -19.39 -26.77
CA TYR A 358 9.33 -18.58 -25.63
C TYR A 358 9.09 -17.10 -25.98
N VAL A 359 9.42 -16.66 -27.19
CA VAL A 359 9.35 -15.24 -27.59
C VAL A 359 7.98 -14.61 -27.34
N PRO A 360 6.84 -15.23 -27.71
CA PRO A 360 5.52 -14.64 -27.43
C PRO A 360 5.27 -14.39 -25.93
N PHE A 361 5.76 -15.28 -25.07
CA PHE A 361 5.64 -15.13 -23.62
C PHE A 361 6.49 -13.98 -23.09
N ILE A 362 7.70 -13.80 -23.63
CA ILE A 362 8.58 -12.70 -23.25
C ILE A 362 8.02 -11.37 -23.75
N GLN A 363 7.51 -11.30 -24.97
CA GLN A 363 6.83 -10.11 -25.49
C GLN A 363 5.64 -9.71 -24.62
N LYS A 364 4.80 -10.67 -24.22
CA LYS A 364 3.68 -10.41 -23.32
C LYS A 364 4.16 -9.95 -21.94
N ALA A 365 5.21 -10.57 -21.39
CA ALA A 365 5.76 -10.16 -20.11
C ALA A 365 6.38 -8.76 -20.14
N VAL A 366 7.01 -8.35 -21.26
CA VAL A 366 7.47 -6.97 -21.48
C VAL A 366 6.28 -6.02 -21.56
N LYS A 367 5.27 -6.33 -22.39
CA LYS A 367 4.04 -5.54 -22.54
C LYS A 367 3.32 -5.29 -21.22
N LEU A 368 3.38 -6.25 -20.31
CA LEU A 368 2.75 -6.18 -19.00
C LEU A 368 3.68 -5.64 -17.90
N ASN A 369 4.91 -5.22 -18.23
CA ASN A 369 5.93 -4.79 -17.27
C ASN A 369 6.21 -5.82 -16.17
N LEU A 370 6.17 -7.11 -16.50
CA LEU A 370 6.42 -8.19 -15.52
C LEU A 370 7.90 -8.44 -15.28
N LEU A 371 8.79 -8.03 -16.20
CA LEU A 371 10.23 -8.29 -16.13
C LEU A 371 11.00 -7.16 -15.45
N GLU A 372 12.06 -7.50 -14.71
CA GLU A 372 12.99 -6.51 -14.15
C GLU A 372 14.20 -6.26 -15.08
N GLU A 373 14.47 -7.23 -15.95
CA GLU A 373 15.57 -7.24 -16.91
C GLU A 373 15.32 -6.23 -18.05
N LYS A 374 16.36 -5.50 -18.46
CA LYS A 374 16.26 -4.47 -19.53
C LYS A 374 17.02 -4.81 -20.81
N THR A 375 18.26 -5.30 -20.68
CA THR A 375 19.19 -5.48 -21.82
C THR A 375 19.59 -6.94 -22.05
N ARG A 376 19.45 -7.79 -21.03
CA ARG A 376 19.81 -9.21 -21.07
C ARG A 376 18.82 -10.02 -20.25
N LEU A 377 18.18 -11.01 -20.86
CA LEU A 377 17.19 -11.89 -20.21
C LEU A 377 17.85 -13.10 -19.54
N SER A 378 18.89 -13.66 -20.17
CA SER A 378 19.48 -14.99 -19.89
C SER A 378 18.43 -16.10 -19.79
N PRO A 379 17.84 -16.53 -20.93
CA PRO A 379 16.70 -17.46 -20.98
C PRO A 379 16.85 -18.71 -20.12
N GLY A 380 18.01 -19.38 -20.19
CA GLY A 380 18.32 -20.59 -19.44
C GLY A 380 18.77 -20.38 -17.99
N GLY A 381 18.90 -19.13 -17.54
CA GLY A 381 19.33 -18.83 -16.17
C GLY A 381 18.25 -19.20 -15.15
N GLY A 382 18.67 -19.69 -13.98
CA GLY A 382 17.76 -20.00 -12.87
C GLY A 382 16.99 -18.77 -12.39
N LYS A 383 15.76 -18.98 -11.91
CA LYS A 383 14.95 -17.94 -11.29
C LYS A 383 15.11 -17.95 -9.77
N THR A 384 15.40 -16.80 -9.17
CA THR A 384 15.47 -16.68 -7.70
C THR A 384 14.09 -16.48 -7.07
N ARG A 385 13.97 -16.86 -5.79
CA ARG A 385 12.75 -16.66 -5.00
C ARG A 385 12.27 -15.21 -4.99
N ALA A 386 13.17 -14.24 -4.85
CA ALA A 386 12.82 -12.82 -4.86
C ALA A 386 12.32 -12.36 -6.24
N ALA A 387 13.00 -12.75 -7.32
CA ALA A 387 12.60 -12.35 -8.67
C ALA A 387 11.29 -13.01 -9.10
N LEU A 388 11.05 -14.26 -8.69
CA LEU A 388 9.76 -14.92 -8.89
C LEU A 388 8.64 -14.18 -8.13
N SER A 389 8.91 -13.80 -6.87
CA SER A 389 7.94 -13.06 -6.05
C SER A 389 7.53 -11.75 -6.72
N GLU A 390 8.49 -11.01 -7.28
CA GLU A 390 8.23 -9.79 -8.05
C GLU A 390 7.34 -10.06 -9.26
N ASN A 391 7.65 -11.06 -10.10
CA ASN A 391 6.85 -11.32 -11.31
C ASN A 391 5.41 -11.70 -10.96
N LEU A 392 5.22 -12.57 -9.97
CA LEU A 392 3.89 -12.96 -9.53
C LEU A 392 3.13 -11.79 -8.90
N TYR A 393 3.78 -11.02 -8.03
CA TYR A 393 3.19 -9.81 -7.45
C TYR A 393 2.67 -8.85 -8.52
N ARG A 394 3.49 -8.55 -9.54
CA ARG A 394 3.09 -7.68 -10.64
C ARG A 394 1.88 -8.22 -11.39
N ALA A 395 1.88 -9.51 -11.73
CA ALA A 395 0.76 -10.14 -12.41
C ALA A 395 -0.55 -10.10 -11.59
N LEU A 396 -0.45 -10.35 -10.27
CA LEU A 396 -1.58 -10.26 -9.35
C LEU A 396 -2.10 -8.83 -9.24
N MET A 397 -1.21 -7.83 -9.17
CA MET A 397 -1.60 -6.42 -9.12
C MET A 397 -2.30 -5.96 -10.39
N ILE A 398 -1.81 -6.34 -11.57
CA ILE A 398 -2.50 -6.04 -12.85
C ILE A 398 -3.95 -6.54 -12.80
N LYS A 399 -4.14 -7.80 -12.41
CA LYS A 399 -5.47 -8.42 -12.33
C LYS A 399 -6.34 -7.77 -11.25
N GLN A 400 -5.80 -7.52 -10.06
CA GLN A 400 -6.53 -6.96 -8.92
C GLN A 400 -6.94 -5.50 -9.15
N MET A 401 -6.09 -4.74 -9.85
CA MET A 401 -6.31 -3.32 -10.12
C MET A 401 -7.05 -3.06 -11.44
N GLY A 402 -7.12 -4.06 -12.32
CA GLY A 402 -7.69 -3.90 -13.67
C GLY A 402 -6.80 -3.05 -14.59
N TRP A 403 -5.48 -3.10 -14.38
CA TRP A 403 -4.53 -2.35 -15.19
C TRP A 403 -4.26 -3.05 -16.53
N SER A 404 -3.85 -2.27 -17.54
CA SER A 404 -3.38 -2.81 -18.82
C SER A 404 -1.97 -3.40 -18.72
N GLU A 405 -1.14 -2.86 -17.83
CA GLU A 405 0.23 -3.31 -17.53
C GLU A 405 0.60 -2.92 -16.09
N PHE A 406 1.66 -3.50 -15.53
CA PHE A 406 2.15 -3.09 -14.22
C PHE A 406 2.75 -1.68 -14.29
N GLN A 407 2.37 -0.83 -13.35
CA GLN A 407 2.84 0.56 -13.28
C GLN A 407 4.16 0.60 -12.47
N ILE A 408 5.24 1.13 -13.06
CA ILE A 408 6.61 1.14 -12.50
C ILE A 408 6.96 2.48 -11.87
#